data_AF-A0A1H9UYH8-F1
#
_entry.id   AF-A0A1H9UYH8-F1
#
_cell.length_a   1.000
_cell.length_b   1.000
_cell.length_c   1.000
_cell.angle_alpha   90.00
_cell.angle_beta   90.00
_cell.angle_gamma   90.00
#
_symmetry.space_group_name_H-M   'P 1'
#
loop_
_entity.id
_entity.type
_entity.pdbx_description
1 polymer ?
#
loop_
_entity_poly.entity_id
_entity_poly.type
_entity_poly.pdbx_seq_one_letter_code
_entity_poly.pdbx_strand_id
1 'polypeptide(L)'
;MRGRELRELYEGGVRLGEAARVLRVDHGRALDAVRGAYAPLRDALVGEELRSIPLGRLKDVTEGRLRLGAVETAGFGSVGEVFGASRYELRQIPGVGAQTADQALAAARQIARAVEETVSVRIDVDRPEPRTAALVSALYRLVEAGPELPRAVEAAERYETRLAELLPVARPATSRLRLRLVLAGSRRREAVRGAVAELRALTAEAAADLLREPASEIEPWGDFEVRSAEYCIVEEEQRRLAGAPQGVS
;
A
#
# COMPACT_ATOMS: atom_id res chain seq x y z
N MET A 1 -14.25 37.28 17.97
CA MET A 1 -14.59 36.87 16.59
C MET A 1 -16.06 37.14 16.31
N ARG A 2 -16.37 37.69 15.15
CA ARG A 2 -17.76 37.84 14.67
C ARG A 2 -18.29 36.49 14.18
N GLY A 3 -19.60 36.28 14.20
CA GLY A 3 -20.22 35.00 13.80
C GLY A 3 -19.95 34.59 12.33
N ARG A 4 -19.56 35.54 11.47
CA ARG A 4 -19.12 35.28 10.09
C ARG A 4 -17.72 34.62 10.06
N GLU A 5 -16.76 35.19 10.79
CA GLU A 5 -15.38 34.67 10.88
C GLU A 5 -15.34 33.22 11.39
N LEU A 6 -16.21 32.88 12.35
CA LEU A 6 -16.33 31.50 12.87
C LEU A 6 -16.87 30.52 11.83
N ARG A 7 -17.75 30.99 10.94
CA ARG A 7 -18.29 30.19 9.85
C ARG A 7 -17.25 29.98 8.76
N GLU A 8 -16.54 31.04 8.38
CA GLU A 8 -15.44 30.98 7.40
C GLU A 8 -14.33 30.03 7.87
N LEU A 9 -13.97 30.09 9.16
CA LEU A 9 -13.02 29.16 9.76
C LEU A 9 -13.52 27.71 9.71
N TYR A 10 -14.79 27.48 10.06
CA TYR A 10 -15.41 26.16 9.99
C TYR A 10 -15.40 25.59 8.57
N GLU A 11 -15.83 26.39 7.59
CA GLU A 11 -15.84 26.01 6.18
C GLU A 11 -14.42 25.80 5.63
N GLY A 12 -13.44 26.60 6.08
CA GLY A 12 -12.02 26.39 5.78
C GLY A 12 -11.51 25.05 6.30
N GLY A 13 -11.88 24.69 7.53
CA GLY A 13 -11.60 23.38 8.11
C GLY A 13 -12.23 22.22 7.34
N VAL A 14 -13.48 22.36 6.89
CA VAL A 14 -14.15 21.35 6.05
C VAL A 14 -13.39 21.17 4.73
N ARG A 15 -13.06 22.26 4.04
CA ARG A 15 -12.31 22.20 2.76
C ARG A 15 -10.93 21.56 2.93
N LEU A 16 -10.23 21.89 4.02
CA LEU A 16 -8.93 21.28 4.33
C LEU A 16 -9.06 19.77 4.55
N GLY A 17 -10.07 19.33 5.28
CA GLY A 17 -10.33 17.91 5.52
C GLY A 17 -10.70 17.16 4.23
N GLU A 18 -11.51 17.77 3.37
CA GLU A 18 -11.84 17.22 2.06
C GLU A 18 -10.61 17.11 1.15
N ALA A 19 -9.77 18.15 1.09
CA ALA A 19 -8.53 18.14 0.32
C ALA A 19 -7.55 17.07 0.82
N ALA A 20 -7.38 16.96 2.14
CA ALA A 20 -6.54 15.93 2.76
C ALA A 20 -7.03 14.51 2.42
N ARG A 21 -8.34 14.27 2.51
CA ARG A 21 -8.94 12.99 2.13
C ARG A 21 -8.74 12.67 0.65
N VAL A 22 -8.95 13.65 -0.24
CA VAL A 22 -8.75 13.47 -1.69
C VAL A 22 -7.30 13.08 -1.97
N LEU A 23 -6.34 13.80 -1.41
CA LEU A 23 -4.91 13.48 -1.56
C LEU A 23 -4.60 12.04 -1.14
N ARG A 24 -5.08 11.60 0.03
CA ARG A 24 -4.85 10.23 0.51
C ARG A 24 -5.47 9.18 -0.39
N VAL A 25 -6.70 9.40 -0.83
CA VAL A 25 -7.40 8.46 -1.72
C VAL A 25 -6.70 8.35 -3.06
N ASP A 26 -6.28 9.48 -3.64
CA ASP A 26 -5.59 9.48 -4.93
C ASP A 26 -4.19 8.88 -4.84
N HIS A 27 -3.47 9.13 -3.74
CA HIS A 27 -2.20 8.46 -3.46
C HIS A 27 -2.39 6.93 -3.36
N GLY A 28 -3.38 6.46 -2.59
CA GLY A 28 -3.69 5.04 -2.48
C GLY A 28 -4.05 4.41 -3.84
N ARG A 29 -4.85 5.10 -4.66
CA ARG A 29 -5.17 4.65 -6.03
C ARG A 29 -3.95 4.56 -6.92
N ALA A 30 -3.00 5.49 -6.79
CA ALA A 30 -1.77 5.46 -7.56
C ALA A 30 -0.90 4.26 -7.17
N LEU A 31 -0.77 3.96 -5.87
CA LEU A 31 -0.05 2.77 -5.38
C LEU A 31 -0.73 1.48 -5.83
N ASP A 32 -2.07 1.41 -5.76
CA ASP A 32 -2.81 0.25 -6.24
C ASP A 32 -2.65 0.04 -7.75
N ALA A 33 -2.57 1.11 -8.54
CA ALA A 33 -2.28 1.02 -9.97
C ALA A 33 -0.86 0.49 -10.24
N VAL A 34 0.14 0.93 -9.48
CA VAL A 34 1.51 0.40 -9.56
C VAL A 34 1.53 -1.08 -9.20
N ARG A 35 0.91 -1.48 -8.09
CA ARG A 35 0.79 -2.89 -7.67
C ARG A 35 0.11 -3.74 -8.73
N GLY A 36 -1.00 -3.26 -9.28
CA GLY A 36 -1.76 -3.96 -10.31
C GLY A 36 -0.98 -4.15 -11.61
N ALA A 37 -0.07 -3.23 -11.93
CA ALA A 37 0.82 -3.36 -13.08
C ALA A 37 2.07 -4.22 -12.79
N TYR A 38 2.61 -4.14 -11.57
CA TYR A 38 3.83 -4.84 -11.16
C TYR A 38 3.59 -6.34 -10.90
N ALA A 39 2.52 -6.70 -10.18
CA ALA A 39 2.28 -8.07 -9.75
C ALA A 39 2.25 -9.08 -10.93
N PRO A 40 1.53 -8.82 -12.04
CA PRO A 40 1.54 -9.74 -13.18
C PRO A 40 2.91 -9.90 -13.86
N LEU A 41 3.74 -8.85 -13.85
CA LEU A 41 5.11 -8.90 -14.39
C LEU A 41 6.00 -9.77 -13.51
N ARG A 42 5.95 -9.54 -12.19
CA ARG A 42 6.68 -10.37 -11.22
C ARG A 42 6.24 -11.83 -11.28
N ASP A 43 4.93 -12.08 -11.27
CA ASP A 43 4.39 -13.45 -11.29
C ASP A 43 4.79 -14.20 -12.57
N ALA A 44 4.87 -13.51 -13.71
CA ALA A 44 5.37 -14.09 -14.97
C ALA A 44 6.84 -14.49 -14.87
N LEU A 45 7.70 -13.61 -14.33
CA LEU A 45 9.13 -13.88 -14.14
C LEU A 45 9.35 -15.02 -13.12
N VAL A 46 8.63 -15.02 -12.00
CA VAL A 46 8.67 -16.11 -11.02
C VAL A 46 8.22 -17.43 -11.67
N GLY A 47 7.17 -17.40 -12.49
CA GLY A 47 6.72 -18.56 -13.23
C GLY A 47 7.74 -19.07 -14.26
N GLU A 48 8.48 -18.18 -14.92
CA GLU A 48 9.60 -18.53 -15.82
C GLU A 48 10.75 -19.19 -15.06
N GLU A 49 11.18 -18.59 -13.95
CA GLU A 49 12.24 -19.13 -13.12
C GLU A 49 11.85 -20.48 -12.51
N LEU A 50 10.64 -20.63 -11.98
CA LEU A 50 10.20 -21.91 -11.42
C LEU A 50 10.13 -23.03 -12.48
N ARG A 51 9.81 -22.69 -13.74
CA ARG A 51 9.86 -23.65 -14.85
C ARG A 51 11.28 -24.04 -15.25
N SER A 52 12.27 -23.19 -15.01
CA SER A 52 13.69 -23.50 -15.26
C SER A 52 14.27 -24.43 -14.18
N ILE A 53 13.71 -24.41 -12.97
CA ILE A 53 14.18 -25.21 -11.83
C ILE A 53 13.72 -26.68 -11.96
N PRO A 54 14.66 -27.65 -12.02
CA PRO A 54 14.31 -29.05 -12.14
C PRO A 54 13.54 -29.58 -10.93
N LEU A 55 12.60 -30.51 -11.17
CA LEU A 55 11.78 -31.14 -10.13
C LEU A 55 12.61 -31.74 -8.98
N GLY A 56 13.82 -32.24 -9.28
CA GLY A 56 14.74 -32.78 -8.28
C GLY A 56 15.05 -31.84 -7.12
N ARG A 57 14.97 -30.51 -7.33
CA ARG A 57 15.23 -29.51 -6.28
C ARG A 57 14.23 -29.55 -5.12
N LEU A 58 13.05 -30.14 -5.31
CA LEU A 58 12.11 -30.37 -4.19
C LEU A 58 12.66 -31.35 -3.15
N LYS A 59 13.54 -32.29 -3.54
CA LYS A 59 14.19 -33.21 -2.59
C LYS A 59 15.12 -32.46 -1.66
N ASP A 60 15.87 -31.48 -2.17
CA ASP A 60 16.83 -30.70 -1.39
C ASP A 60 16.16 -29.95 -0.25
N VAL A 61 14.97 -29.40 -0.49
CA VAL A 61 14.18 -28.64 0.49
C VAL A 61 13.47 -29.55 1.50
N THR A 62 13.28 -30.82 1.18
CA THR A 62 12.61 -31.81 2.03
C THR A 62 13.57 -32.78 2.72
N GLU A 63 14.87 -32.46 2.74
CA GLU A 63 15.94 -33.31 3.30
C GLU A 63 15.94 -34.72 2.70
N GLY A 64 15.57 -34.85 1.42
CA GLY A 64 15.54 -36.12 0.69
C GLY A 64 14.37 -37.05 1.04
N ARG A 65 13.44 -36.62 1.91
CA ARG A 65 12.31 -37.46 2.35
C ARG A 65 11.20 -37.61 1.29
N LEU A 66 11.20 -36.76 0.27
CA LEU A 66 10.18 -36.74 -0.77
C LEU A 66 10.47 -37.76 -1.90
N ARG A 67 9.58 -38.75 -2.06
CA ARG A 67 9.64 -39.73 -3.15
C ARG A 67 9.03 -39.16 -4.42
N LEU A 68 9.85 -38.52 -5.26
CA LEU A 68 9.40 -37.86 -6.49
C LEU A 68 9.19 -38.78 -7.70
N GLY A 69 9.60 -40.06 -7.66
CA GLY A 69 9.60 -40.91 -8.85
C GLY A 69 8.21 -41.08 -9.51
N ALA A 70 7.14 -41.15 -8.71
CA ALA A 70 5.77 -41.21 -9.24
C ALA A 70 5.34 -39.89 -9.91
N VAL A 71 5.79 -38.76 -9.37
CA VAL A 71 5.51 -37.41 -9.89
C VAL A 71 6.30 -37.17 -11.18
N GLU A 72 7.58 -37.56 -11.23
CA GLU A 72 8.42 -37.55 -12.44
C GLU A 72 7.80 -38.42 -13.56
N THR A 73 7.36 -39.64 -13.22
CA THR A 73 6.73 -40.57 -14.18
C THR A 73 5.39 -40.02 -14.72
N ALA A 74 4.71 -39.19 -13.95
CA ALA A 74 3.47 -38.52 -14.36
C ALA A 74 3.70 -37.31 -15.28
N GLY A 75 4.95 -37.02 -15.65
CA GLY A 75 5.31 -35.98 -16.61
C GLY A 75 5.66 -34.62 -16.01
N PHE A 76 5.75 -34.51 -14.68
CA PHE A 76 6.26 -33.31 -14.03
C PHE A 76 7.80 -33.31 -14.11
N GLY A 77 8.37 -32.32 -14.80
CA GLY A 77 9.81 -32.11 -14.96
C GLY A 77 10.35 -30.89 -14.20
N SER A 78 9.50 -29.96 -13.78
CA SER A 78 9.93 -28.71 -13.12
C SER A 78 9.21 -28.43 -11.80
N VAL A 79 9.82 -27.56 -10.98
CA VAL A 79 9.16 -27.02 -9.78
C VAL A 79 7.94 -26.20 -10.16
N GLY A 80 7.98 -25.46 -11.27
CA GLY A 80 6.87 -24.64 -11.75
C GLY A 80 5.61 -25.45 -12.05
N GLU A 81 5.74 -26.64 -12.62
CA GLU A 81 4.60 -27.53 -12.88
C GLU A 81 3.96 -28.03 -11.58
N VAL A 82 4.76 -28.36 -10.56
CA VAL A 82 4.23 -28.76 -9.25
C VAL A 82 3.61 -27.57 -8.52
N PHE A 83 4.20 -26.38 -8.63
CA PHE A 83 3.66 -25.16 -8.03
C PHE A 83 2.32 -24.74 -8.64
N GLY A 84 2.17 -24.90 -9.95
CA GLY A 84 0.94 -24.61 -10.68
C GLY A 84 -0.16 -25.68 -10.52
N ALA A 85 0.21 -26.88 -10.07
CA ALA A 85 -0.75 -27.96 -9.86
C ALA A 85 -1.55 -27.79 -8.56
N SER A 86 -2.79 -28.23 -8.60
CA SER A 86 -3.63 -28.38 -7.41
C SER A 86 -3.26 -29.63 -6.61
N ARG A 87 -3.58 -29.59 -5.32
CA ARG A 87 -3.49 -30.77 -4.43
C ARG A 87 -4.28 -31.96 -4.99
N TYR A 88 -5.41 -31.69 -5.63
CA TYR A 88 -6.25 -32.74 -6.22
C TYR A 88 -5.54 -33.41 -7.39
N GLU A 89 -4.99 -32.65 -8.33
CA GLU A 89 -4.26 -33.18 -9.50
C GLU A 89 -3.07 -34.05 -9.08
N LEU A 90 -2.29 -33.60 -8.09
CA LEU A 90 -1.16 -34.39 -7.59
C LEU A 90 -1.59 -35.72 -6.96
N ARG A 91 -2.76 -35.76 -6.31
CA ARG A 91 -3.31 -36.99 -5.70
C ARG A 91 -3.89 -37.97 -6.71
N GLN A 92 -4.17 -37.53 -7.94
CA GLN A 92 -4.61 -38.42 -9.01
C GLN A 92 -3.46 -39.24 -9.60
N ILE A 93 -2.21 -38.90 -9.27
CA ILE A 93 -1.03 -39.64 -9.71
C ILE A 93 -0.97 -40.98 -8.93
N PRO A 94 -0.94 -42.13 -9.63
CA PRO A 94 -0.79 -43.43 -8.98
C PRO A 94 0.48 -43.48 -8.10
N GLY A 95 0.32 -43.82 -6.82
CA GLY A 95 1.42 -43.87 -5.85
C GLY A 95 1.71 -42.56 -5.11
N VAL A 96 0.97 -41.47 -5.38
CA VAL A 96 1.06 -40.21 -4.64
C VAL A 96 -0.07 -40.10 -3.62
N GLY A 97 0.28 -40.25 -2.34
CA GLY A 97 -0.65 -40.06 -1.23
C GLY A 97 -0.84 -38.58 -0.86
N ALA A 98 -1.81 -38.30 0.02
CA ALA A 98 -2.09 -36.95 0.51
C ALA A 98 -0.84 -36.28 1.11
N GLN A 99 -0.07 -37.00 1.93
CA GLN A 99 1.15 -36.48 2.54
C GLN A 99 2.21 -36.09 1.50
N THR A 100 2.40 -36.92 0.46
CA THR A 100 3.39 -36.65 -0.61
C THR A 100 2.98 -35.42 -1.43
N ALA A 101 1.69 -35.31 -1.79
CA ALA A 101 1.18 -34.14 -2.50
C ALA A 101 1.36 -32.85 -1.67
N ASP A 102 1.10 -32.92 -0.36
CA ASP A 102 1.22 -31.78 0.53
C ASP A 102 2.67 -31.32 0.70
N GLN A 103 3.58 -32.27 0.87
CA GLN A 103 5.02 -31.99 0.97
C GLN A 103 5.58 -31.43 -0.33
N ALA A 104 5.17 -31.96 -1.49
CA ALA A 104 5.58 -31.45 -2.79
C ALA A 104 5.12 -30.01 -3.00
N LEU A 105 3.85 -29.69 -2.69
CA LEU A 105 3.32 -28.33 -2.76
C LEU A 105 4.00 -27.39 -1.77
N ALA A 106 4.25 -27.84 -0.53
CA ALA A 106 4.92 -27.03 0.47
C ALA A 106 6.36 -26.69 0.05
N ALA A 107 7.09 -27.68 -0.46
CA ALA A 107 8.44 -27.49 -0.98
C ALA A 107 8.46 -26.55 -2.20
N ALA A 108 7.52 -26.72 -3.14
CA ALA A 108 7.41 -25.85 -4.30
C ALA A 108 7.10 -24.40 -3.91
N ARG A 109 6.21 -24.19 -2.91
CA ARG A 109 5.93 -22.85 -2.36
C ARG A 109 7.13 -22.25 -1.64
N GLN A 110 7.93 -23.05 -0.95
CA GLN A 110 9.14 -22.56 -0.29
C GLN A 110 10.18 -22.10 -1.32
N ILE A 111 10.36 -22.85 -2.41
CA ILE A 111 11.23 -22.42 -3.52
C ILE A 111 10.65 -21.17 -4.19
N ALA A 112 9.34 -21.12 -4.44
CA ALA A 112 8.69 -19.95 -5.02
C ALA A 112 8.93 -18.68 -4.21
N ARG A 113 8.82 -18.72 -2.88
CA ARG A 113 9.16 -17.59 -2.01
C ARG A 113 10.61 -17.13 -2.15
N ALA A 114 11.55 -18.08 -2.20
CA ALA A 114 12.97 -17.76 -2.40
C ALA A 114 13.25 -17.16 -3.79
N VAL A 115 12.48 -17.54 -4.81
CA VAL A 115 12.56 -16.95 -6.16
C VAL A 115 11.93 -15.56 -6.19
N GLU A 116 10.76 -15.38 -5.55
CA GLU A 116 10.09 -14.08 -5.41
C GLU A 116 11.01 -13.02 -4.76
N GLU A 117 11.88 -13.43 -3.83
CA GLU A 117 12.86 -12.55 -3.17
C GLU A 117 14.04 -12.15 -4.06
N THR A 118 14.32 -12.89 -5.16
CA THR A 118 15.51 -12.68 -6.01
C THR A 118 15.17 -12.11 -7.38
N VAL A 119 13.95 -12.30 -7.86
CA VAL A 119 13.47 -11.79 -9.15
C VAL A 119 13.23 -10.28 -9.07
N SER A 120 13.85 -9.53 -9.99
CA SER A 120 13.62 -8.10 -10.18
C SER A 120 13.02 -7.85 -11.56
N VAL A 121 11.95 -7.05 -11.63
CA VAL A 121 11.34 -6.65 -12.91
C VAL A 121 12.25 -5.60 -13.55
N ARG A 122 12.92 -5.96 -14.64
CA ARG A 122 13.73 -5.02 -15.42
C ARG A 122 12.87 -4.35 -16.50
N ILE A 123 12.90 -3.03 -16.53
CA ILE A 123 12.27 -2.22 -17.56
C ILE A 123 13.30 -2.01 -18.67
N ASP A 124 13.10 -2.67 -19.81
CA ASP A 124 13.89 -2.40 -21.01
C ASP A 124 13.35 -1.13 -21.69
N VAL A 125 14.17 -0.07 -21.71
CA VAL A 125 13.82 1.23 -22.29
C VAL A 125 13.86 1.19 -23.82
N ASP A 126 14.67 0.30 -24.40
CA ASP A 126 14.85 0.18 -25.85
C ASP A 126 13.78 -0.71 -26.50
N ARG A 127 13.05 -1.51 -25.70
CA ARG A 127 11.93 -2.35 -26.15
C ARG A 127 10.71 -2.23 -25.23
N PRO A 128 9.92 -1.15 -25.35
CA PRO A 128 8.74 -0.95 -24.53
C PRO A 128 7.66 -1.99 -24.85
N GLU A 129 7.44 -2.93 -23.93
CA GLU A 129 6.30 -3.83 -23.99
C GLU A 129 5.04 -3.17 -23.40
N PRO A 130 3.82 -3.46 -23.91
CA PRO A 130 2.58 -2.85 -23.42
C PRO A 130 2.33 -3.03 -21.92
N ARG A 131 2.77 -4.16 -21.34
CA ARG A 131 2.61 -4.44 -19.90
C ARG A 131 3.56 -3.59 -19.06
N THR A 132 4.78 -3.38 -19.53
CA THR A 132 5.79 -2.52 -18.90
C THR A 132 5.41 -1.04 -19.00
N ALA A 133 4.78 -0.62 -20.11
CA ALA A 133 4.28 0.74 -20.29
C ALA A 133 3.20 1.13 -19.26
N ALA A 134 2.35 0.19 -18.85
CA ALA A 134 1.35 0.42 -17.80
C ALA A 134 2.01 0.67 -16.42
N LEU A 135 3.08 -0.09 -16.11
CA LEU A 135 3.87 0.12 -14.89
C LEU A 135 4.57 1.48 -14.91
N VAL A 136 5.25 1.82 -16.01
CA VAL A 136 5.91 3.13 -16.20
C VAL A 136 4.92 4.29 -16.04
N SER A 137 3.73 4.18 -16.64
CA SER A 137 2.69 5.21 -16.53
C SER A 137 2.12 5.36 -15.11
N ALA A 138 2.11 4.28 -14.33
CA ALA A 138 1.68 4.30 -12.93
C ALA A 138 2.77 4.92 -12.04
N LEU A 139 4.03 4.59 -12.27
CA LEU A 139 5.19 5.15 -11.56
C LEU A 139 5.36 6.64 -11.84
N TYR A 140 5.23 7.05 -13.11
CA TYR A 140 5.31 8.45 -13.51
C TYR A 140 4.33 9.33 -12.71
N ARG A 141 3.11 8.86 -12.45
CA ARG A 141 2.12 9.59 -11.63
C ARG A 141 2.54 9.80 -10.17
N LEU A 142 3.32 8.88 -9.60
CA LEU A 142 3.87 9.05 -8.25
C LEU A 142 5.09 9.97 -8.26
N VAL A 143 5.94 9.88 -9.28
CA VAL A 143 7.14 10.71 -9.45
C VAL A 143 6.79 12.17 -9.71
N GLU A 144 5.78 12.43 -10.55
CA GLU A 144 5.29 13.79 -10.85
C GLU A 144 4.78 14.54 -9.62
N ALA A 145 4.32 13.82 -8.58
CA ALA A 145 3.93 14.45 -7.32
C ALA A 145 5.12 15.03 -6.53
N GLY A 146 6.35 14.64 -6.88
CA GLY A 146 7.58 15.17 -6.34
C GLY A 146 7.97 14.63 -4.96
N PRO A 147 9.14 15.05 -4.45
CA PRO A 147 9.74 14.52 -3.22
C PRO A 147 8.96 14.88 -1.95
N GLU A 148 8.06 15.87 -2.02
CA GLU A 148 7.24 16.30 -0.88
C GLU A 148 5.98 15.44 -0.69
N LEU A 149 5.65 14.56 -1.64
CA LEU A 149 4.45 13.72 -1.58
C LEU A 149 4.34 12.91 -0.27
N PRO A 150 5.39 12.22 0.23
CA PRO A 150 5.29 11.48 1.50
C PRO A 150 4.91 12.39 2.68
N ARG A 151 5.54 13.56 2.79
CA ARG A 151 5.23 14.54 3.85
C ARG A 151 3.81 15.08 3.71
N ALA A 152 3.36 15.33 2.48
CA ALA A 152 2.00 15.80 2.21
C ALA A 152 0.94 14.75 2.59
N VAL A 153 1.21 13.46 2.34
CA VAL A 153 0.33 12.34 2.73
C VAL A 153 0.25 12.20 4.25
N GLU A 154 1.38 12.29 4.96
CA GLU A 154 1.42 12.27 6.43
C GLU A 154 0.66 13.46 7.05
N ALA A 155 0.84 14.66 6.49
CA ALA A 155 0.11 15.86 6.89
C ALA A 155 -1.40 15.69 6.65
N ALA A 156 -1.79 15.12 5.50
CA ALA A 156 -3.18 14.86 5.18
C ALA A 156 -3.83 13.85 6.14
N GLU A 157 -3.14 12.79 6.54
CA GLU A 157 -3.65 11.82 7.53
C GLU A 157 -3.90 12.49 8.89
N ARG A 158 -2.95 13.34 9.32
CA ARG A 158 -3.08 14.13 10.55
C ARG A 158 -4.27 15.09 10.48
N TYR A 159 -4.40 15.83 9.38
CA TYR A 159 -5.50 16.78 9.20
C TYR A 159 -6.85 16.07 9.14
N GLU A 160 -6.98 14.99 8.37
CA GLU A 160 -8.22 14.21 8.30
C GLU A 160 -8.65 13.73 9.68
N THR A 161 -7.71 13.13 10.43
CA THR A 161 -7.97 12.60 11.79
C THR A 161 -8.40 13.72 12.72
N ARG A 162 -7.65 14.82 12.76
CA ARG A 162 -7.91 15.89 13.73
C ARG A 162 -9.14 16.71 13.38
N LEU A 163 -9.40 16.96 12.10
CA LEU A 163 -10.60 17.66 11.65
C LEU A 163 -11.87 16.83 11.86
N ALA A 164 -11.80 15.50 11.72
CA ALA A 164 -12.91 14.60 12.04
C ALA A 164 -13.35 14.72 13.51
N GLU A 165 -12.41 14.95 14.43
CA GLU A 165 -12.68 15.17 15.85
C GLU A 165 -13.18 16.59 16.15
N LEU A 166 -12.57 17.61 15.53
CA LEU A 166 -12.82 19.02 15.84
C LEU A 166 -14.10 19.57 15.20
N LEU A 167 -14.42 19.19 13.96
CA LEU A 167 -15.55 19.76 13.22
C LEU A 167 -16.91 19.49 13.91
N PRO A 168 -17.22 18.28 14.42
CA PRO A 168 -18.47 18.06 15.15
C PRO A 168 -18.59 18.93 16.41
N VAL A 169 -17.49 19.17 17.11
CA VAL A 169 -17.43 19.97 18.35
C VAL A 169 -17.51 21.47 18.04
N ALA A 170 -16.89 21.94 16.96
CA ALA A 170 -16.90 23.34 16.54
C ALA A 170 -18.21 23.75 15.84
N ARG A 171 -18.98 22.81 15.29
CA ARG A 171 -20.23 23.06 14.54
C ARG A 171 -21.23 24.01 15.23
N PRO A 172 -21.48 23.95 16.56
CA PRO A 172 -22.39 24.88 17.23
C PRO A 172 -21.96 26.34 17.15
N ALA A 173 -20.66 26.64 17.04
CA ALA A 173 -20.12 28.01 16.96
C ALA A 173 -20.53 28.75 15.67
N THR A 174 -21.00 28.03 14.65
CA THR A 174 -21.44 28.58 13.35
C THR A 174 -22.83 29.25 13.38
N SER A 175 -23.59 29.08 14.48
CA SER A 175 -24.93 29.66 14.66
C SER A 175 -25.10 30.24 16.05
N ARG A 176 -25.56 31.50 16.10
CA ARG A 176 -25.85 32.19 17.37
C ARG A 176 -26.89 31.44 18.22
N LEU A 177 -27.89 30.83 17.59
CA LEU A 177 -28.92 30.06 18.29
C LEU A 177 -28.35 28.76 18.89
N ARG A 178 -27.59 27.99 18.10
CA ARG A 178 -26.96 26.75 18.57
C ARG A 178 -25.92 27.01 19.64
N LEU A 179 -25.12 28.06 19.46
CA LEU A 179 -24.16 28.50 20.46
C LEU A 179 -24.88 28.89 21.76
N ARG A 180 -25.99 29.65 21.71
CA ARG A 180 -26.78 30.01 22.90
C ARG A 180 -27.33 28.79 23.65
N LEU A 181 -27.78 27.75 22.94
CA LEU A 181 -28.25 26.50 23.53
C LEU A 181 -27.11 25.71 24.20
N VAL A 182 -25.92 25.67 23.59
CA VAL A 182 -24.73 25.01 24.15
C VAL A 182 -24.10 25.82 25.28
N LEU A 183 -24.25 27.14 25.25
CA LEU A 183 -23.79 28.06 26.29
C LEU A 183 -24.56 27.91 27.62
N ALA A 184 -25.55 27.03 27.71
CA ALA A 184 -26.21 26.68 28.98
C ALA A 184 -25.30 25.89 29.95
N GLY A 185 -24.26 25.19 29.47
CA GLY A 185 -23.33 24.39 30.31
C GLY A 185 -21.86 24.82 30.18
N SER A 186 -21.18 25.13 31.30
CA SER A 186 -19.78 25.62 31.31
C SER A 186 -18.78 24.70 30.59
N ARG A 187 -18.82 23.39 30.83
CA ARG A 187 -17.91 22.42 30.18
C ARG A 187 -18.05 22.37 28.66
N ARG A 188 -19.28 22.39 28.15
CA ARG A 188 -19.54 22.31 26.71
C ARG A 188 -19.13 23.59 25.98
N ARG A 189 -19.17 24.74 26.67
CA ARG A 189 -18.62 26.01 26.16
C ARG A 189 -17.11 25.94 25.98
N GLU A 190 -16.42 25.39 26.97
CA GLU A 190 -14.96 25.30 26.92
C GLU A 190 -14.50 24.36 25.82
N ALA A 191 -15.16 23.21 25.65
CA ALA A 191 -14.90 22.30 24.55
C ALA A 191 -15.07 22.95 23.16
N VAL A 192 -16.14 23.75 22.97
CA VAL A 192 -16.36 24.47 21.69
C VAL A 192 -15.27 25.52 21.46
N ARG A 193 -14.86 26.27 22.50
CA ARG A 193 -13.79 27.27 22.35
C ARG A 193 -12.44 26.63 22.06
N GLY A 194 -12.11 25.56 22.76
CA GLY A 194 -10.91 24.77 22.52
C GLY A 194 -10.87 24.25 21.08
N ALA A 195 -11.98 23.64 20.63
CA ALA A 195 -12.05 23.12 19.26
C ALA A 195 -11.91 24.21 18.18
N VAL A 196 -12.49 25.40 18.41
CA VAL A 196 -12.34 26.54 17.49
C VAL A 196 -10.92 27.09 17.49
N ALA A 197 -10.26 27.18 18.66
CA ALA A 197 -8.88 27.65 18.76
C ALA A 197 -7.93 26.70 18.03
N GLU A 198 -8.15 25.40 18.18
CA GLU A 198 -7.34 24.39 17.53
C GLU A 198 -7.58 24.30 16.02
N LEU A 199 -8.84 24.42 15.58
CA LEU A 199 -9.17 24.51 14.16
C LEU A 199 -8.47 25.69 13.49
N ARG A 200 -8.33 26.82 14.21
CA ARG A 200 -7.58 27.98 13.74
C ARG A 200 -6.08 27.70 13.62
N ALA A 201 -5.50 26.98 14.56
CA ALA A 201 -4.09 26.60 14.51
C ALA A 201 -3.81 25.70 13.30
N LEU A 202 -4.61 24.64 13.11
CA LEU A 202 -4.47 23.69 12.00
C LEU A 202 -4.62 24.36 10.63
N THR A 203 -5.61 25.24 10.48
CA THR A 203 -5.82 25.96 9.21
C THR A 203 -4.71 26.97 8.91
N ALA A 204 -4.08 27.55 9.93
CA ALA A 204 -2.93 28.42 9.77
C ALA A 204 -1.64 27.64 9.42
N GLU A 205 -1.44 26.47 10.04
CA GLU A 205 -0.35 25.54 9.74
C GLU A 205 -0.42 25.09 8.27
N ALA A 206 -1.58 24.59 7.83
CA ALA A 206 -1.78 24.16 6.45
C ALA A 206 -1.56 25.30 5.43
N ALA A 207 -1.97 26.53 5.77
CA ALA A 207 -1.72 27.69 4.93
C ALA A 207 -0.22 28.05 4.84
N ALA A 208 0.53 27.86 5.93
CA ALA A 208 1.98 28.08 5.93
C ALA A 208 2.73 27.01 5.13
N ASP A 209 2.28 25.75 5.19
CA ASP A 209 2.87 24.66 4.42
C ASP A 209 2.62 24.82 2.91
N LEU A 210 1.45 25.30 2.51
CA LEU A 210 1.15 25.64 1.10
C LEU A 210 2.02 26.78 0.53
N LEU A 211 2.55 27.66 1.38
CA LEU A 211 3.40 28.78 0.98
C LEU A 211 4.89 28.43 0.99
N ARG A 212 5.26 27.22 1.44
CA ARG A 212 6.65 26.75 1.41
C ARG A 212 6.95 26.24 -0.01
N GLU A 213 7.76 26.99 -0.76
CA GLU A 213 8.25 26.57 -2.09
C GLU A 213 8.88 25.16 -2.01
N PRO A 214 8.56 24.25 -2.95
CA PRO A 214 9.23 22.96 -3.01
C PRO A 214 10.70 23.21 -3.35
N ALA A 215 11.60 22.80 -2.47
CA ALA A 215 13.04 22.90 -2.68
C ALA A 215 13.39 22.17 -3.98
N SER A 216 13.75 22.93 -5.01
CA SER A 216 14.24 22.37 -6.26
C SER A 216 15.66 21.87 -6.06
N GLU A 217 15.83 20.55 -5.98
CA GLU A 217 17.08 19.92 -6.38
C GLU A 217 16.75 18.80 -7.35
N ILE A 218 17.02 19.11 -8.62
CA ILE A 218 16.89 18.21 -9.76
C ILE A 218 18.19 17.38 -9.82
N GLU A 219 18.00 16.05 -9.86
CA GLU A 219 18.92 14.95 -10.23
C GLU A 219 19.79 14.30 -9.14
N PRO A 220 19.90 12.93 -9.13
CA PRO A 220 19.74 12.02 -10.27
C PRO A 220 18.52 11.09 -10.16
N TRP A 221 17.50 11.36 -10.97
CA TRP A 221 16.22 10.64 -11.00
C TRP A 221 16.32 9.21 -11.61
N GLY A 222 17.38 8.93 -12.37
CA GLY A 222 17.52 7.66 -13.11
C GLY A 222 17.79 6.41 -12.27
N ASP A 223 18.30 6.52 -11.04
CA ASP A 223 18.54 5.37 -10.14
C ASP A 223 17.42 5.21 -9.09
N PHE A 224 16.63 6.26 -8.88
CA PHE A 224 15.45 6.28 -8.00
C PHE A 224 14.24 5.61 -8.65
N GLU A 225 14.07 5.74 -9.97
CA GLU A 225 12.89 5.26 -10.71
C GLU A 225 12.62 3.75 -10.59
N VAL A 226 13.65 2.93 -10.43
CA VAL A 226 13.50 1.46 -10.30
C VAL A 226 13.54 1.01 -8.84
N ARG A 227 14.36 1.62 -7.99
CA ARG A 227 14.47 1.24 -6.57
C ARG A 227 13.33 1.81 -5.74
N SER A 228 12.83 3.01 -6.01
CA SER A 228 11.74 3.63 -5.24
C SER A 228 10.41 2.89 -5.42
N ALA A 229 10.16 2.30 -6.59
CA ALA A 229 8.99 1.45 -6.82
C ALA A 229 9.01 0.23 -5.90
N GLU A 230 10.16 -0.45 -5.80
CA GLU A 230 10.35 -1.57 -4.88
C GLU A 230 10.27 -1.10 -3.41
N TYR A 231 10.87 0.03 -3.05
CA TYR A 231 10.83 0.55 -1.68
C TYR A 231 9.40 0.95 -1.24
N CYS A 232 8.63 1.67 -2.06
CA CYS A 232 7.26 2.07 -1.71
C CYS A 232 6.28 0.88 -1.66
N ILE A 233 6.46 -0.13 -2.52
CA ILE A 233 5.63 -1.36 -2.49
C ILE A 233 5.95 -2.17 -1.22
N VAL A 234 7.22 -2.30 -0.85
CA VAL A 234 7.67 -3.07 0.33
C VAL A 234 7.31 -2.39 1.65
N GLU A 235 7.40 -1.06 1.73
CA GLU A 235 7.12 -0.31 2.97
C GLU A 235 5.62 -0.33 3.34
N GLU A 236 4.72 -0.30 2.35
CA GLU A 236 3.29 -0.48 2.61
C GLU A 236 2.91 -1.94 2.93
N GLU A 237 3.62 -2.94 2.40
CA GLU A 237 3.40 -4.34 2.77
C GLU A 237 3.79 -4.59 4.23
N GLN A 238 4.87 -3.95 4.70
CA GLN A 238 5.25 -3.91 6.11
C GLN A 238 4.20 -3.20 6.97
N ARG A 239 3.67 -2.05 6.53
CA ARG A 239 2.61 -1.31 7.26
C ARG A 239 1.30 -2.09 7.32
N ARG A 240 0.96 -2.85 6.28
CA ARG A 240 -0.23 -3.72 6.23
C ARG A 240 -0.10 -4.94 7.15
N LEU A 241 1.11 -5.46 7.34
CA LEU A 241 1.41 -6.54 8.30
C LEU A 241 1.56 -6.04 9.74
N ALA A 242 2.06 -4.81 9.95
CA ALA A 242 2.15 -4.16 11.26
C ALA A 242 0.80 -3.62 11.79
N GLY A 243 -0.23 -3.55 10.93
CA GLY A 243 -1.57 -3.07 11.25
C GLY A 243 -2.57 -4.13 11.73
N ALA A 244 -2.16 -5.38 11.96
CA ALA A 244 -3.01 -6.35 12.65
C ALA A 244 -2.94 -6.08 14.17
N PRO A 245 -4.00 -5.59 14.84
CA PRO A 245 -4.01 -5.58 16.28
C PRO A 245 -3.89 -7.02 16.76
N GLN A 246 -2.78 -7.35 17.44
CA GLN A 246 -2.74 -8.51 18.30
C GLN A 246 -3.77 -8.29 19.40
N GLY A 247 -4.96 -8.84 19.19
CA GLY A 247 -5.95 -9.04 20.24
C GLY A 247 -5.39 -10.04 21.24
N VAL A 248 -4.69 -9.52 22.24
CA VAL A 248 -4.44 -10.22 23.51
C VAL A 248 -5.66 -9.95 24.39
N SER A 249 -6.54 -10.95 24.53
CA SER A 249 -6.74 -11.69 25.78
C SER A 249 -8.02 -12.52 25.75
#